data_AF-A0A350J4Y7-F1
#
_entry.id   AF-A0A350J4Y7-F1
#
_cell.length_a   1.000
_cell.length_b   1.000
_cell.length_c   1.000
_cell.angle_alpha   90.00
_cell.angle_beta   90.00
_cell.angle_gamma   90.00
#
_symmetry.space_group_name_H-M   'P 1'
#
loop_
_entity.id
_entity.type
_entity.pdbx_description
1 polymer ?
#
loop_
_entity_poly.entity_id
_entity_poly.type
_entity_poly.pdbx_seq_one_letter_code
_entity_poly.pdbx_strand_id
1 'polypeptide(L)' 'MARDMTPVLKRCRALDIEPAFLGIDKKSNRGRNSNSRPKKLSEYGIQLKEKQKAKFI' A
#
# COMPACT_ATOMS: atom_id res chain seq x y z
N MET A 1 -5.63 -19.91 7.18
CA MET A 1 -5.82 -18.47 6.88
C MET A 1 -5.85 -18.30 5.37
N ALA A 2 -6.78 -17.51 4.84
CA ALA A 2 -6.81 -17.21 3.41
C ALA A 2 -5.64 -16.28 3.04
N ARG A 3 -4.98 -16.56 1.91
CA ARG A 3 -3.93 -15.70 1.35
C ARG A 3 -4.56 -14.55 0.58
N ASP A 4 -4.02 -13.34 0.70
CA ASP A 4 -4.49 -12.19 -0.06
C ASP A 4 -3.95 -12.29 -1.51
N MET A 5 -4.83 -12.68 -2.44
CA MET A 5 -4.51 -12.85 -3.88
C MET A 5 -4.71 -11.56 -4.69
N THR A 6 -4.87 -10.41 -4.02
CA THR A 6 -5.04 -9.12 -4.70
C THR A 6 -3.75 -8.65 -5.39
N PRO A 7 -3.84 -7.79 -6.44
CA PRO A 7 -2.66 -7.33 -7.17
C PRO A 7 -1.66 -6.57 -6.28
N VAL A 8 -0.46 -7.15 -6.10
CA VAL A 8 0.59 -6.65 -5.20
C VAL A 8 0.99 -5.20 -5.49
N LEU A 9 1.18 -4.85 -6.76
CA LEU A 9 1.53 -3.47 -7.18
C LEU A 9 0.43 -2.44 -6.87
N LYS A 10 -0.83 -2.86 -6.73
CA LYS A 10 -1.93 -1.97 -6.32
C LYS A 10 -1.88 -1.73 -4.81
N ARG A 11 -1.58 -2.77 -4.03
CA ARG A 11 -1.41 -2.69 -2.57
C ARG A 11 -0.20 -1.86 -2.17
N CYS A 12 0.96 -2.09 -2.80
CA CYS A 12 2.18 -1.32 -2.60
C CYS A 12 1.95 0.19 -2.81
N ARG A 13 1.24 0.56 -3.89
CA ARG A 13 0.86 1.96 -4.16
C ARG A 13 -0.09 2.55 -3.13
N ALA A 14 -1.04 1.78 -2.61
CA ALA A 14 -1.97 2.27 -1.59
C ALA A 14 -1.24 2.51 -0.24
N LEU A 15 -0.37 1.58 0.13
CA LEU A 15 0.30 1.56 1.43
C LEU A 15 1.60 2.38 1.48
N ASP A 16 2.11 2.88 0.34
CA ASP A 16 3.45 3.50 0.22
C ASP A 16 4.58 2.55 0.58
N ILE A 17 4.54 1.35 0.02
CA ILE A 17 5.61 0.35 0.17
C ILE A 17 6.26 0.18 -1.20
N GLU A 18 7.59 0.06 -1.22
CA GLU A 18 8.29 -0.30 -2.44
C GLU A 18 8.16 -1.81 -2.72
N PRO A 19 7.82 -2.24 -3.95
CA PRO A 19 7.70 -3.65 -4.30
C PRO A 19 8.97 -4.49 -4.02
N ALA A 20 10.13 -3.83 -3.92
CA ALA A 20 11.40 -4.46 -3.58
C ALA A 20 11.38 -5.14 -2.20
N PHE A 21 10.63 -4.62 -1.22
CA PHE A 21 10.49 -5.26 0.10
C PHE A 21 9.80 -6.63 0.03
N LEU A 22 9.08 -6.90 -1.06
CA LEU A 22 8.42 -8.17 -1.34
C LEU A 22 9.21 -9.05 -2.33
N GLY A 23 10.44 -8.66 -2.68
CA GLY A 23 11.27 -9.35 -3.67
C GLY A 23 10.78 -9.22 -5.11
N ILE A 24 10.01 -8.17 -5.42
CA ILE A 24 9.49 -7.93 -6.77
C ILE A 24 10.22 -6.75 -7.41
N ASP A 25 10.94 -7.01 -8.52
CA ASP A 25 11.67 -5.97 -9.28
C ASP A 25 10.80 -5.08 -10.15
N LYS A 26 9.51 -5.40 -10.27
CA LYS A 26 8.57 -4.64 -11.11
C LYS A 26 8.12 -3.37 -10.41
N LYS A 27 8.37 -2.21 -11.03
CA LYS A 27 7.88 -0.90 -10.57
C LYS A 27 6.65 -0.46 -11.36
N SER A 28 5.77 0.32 -10.71
CA SER A 28 4.59 0.90 -11.35
C SER A 28 4.76 2.41 -11.50
N ASN A 29 4.60 2.92 -12.73
CA ASN A 29 4.66 4.36 -13.04
C ASN A 29 3.35 5.11 -12.74
N ARG A 30 2.35 4.43 -12.15
CA ARG A 30 1.03 5.02 -11.86
C ARG A 30 1.06 5.72 -10.50
N GLY A 31 0.72 7.01 -10.48
CA GLY A 31 0.67 7.81 -9.25
C GLY A 31 -0.31 7.27 -8.18
N ARG A 32 -0.10 7.67 -6.93
CA ARG A 32 -1.01 7.41 -5.80
C ARG A 32 -2.36 8.06 -6.10
N ASN A 33 -3.30 7.27 -6.61
CA ASN A 33 -4.70 7.61 -6.86
C ASN A 33 -4.92 9.08 -7.31
N SER A 34 -4.62 9.38 -8.57
CA SER A 34 -4.64 10.73 -9.17
C SER A 34 -5.96 11.50 -9.01
N ASN A 35 -7.06 10.82 -8.68
CA ASN A 35 -8.39 11.41 -8.60
C ASN A 35 -8.80 11.92 -7.21
N SER A 36 -7.93 11.86 -6.20
CA SER A 36 -8.30 12.26 -4.83
C SER A 36 -7.24 13.15 -4.21
N ARG A 37 -7.58 14.41 -3.91
CA ARG A 37 -6.74 15.25 -3.03
C ARG A 37 -6.52 14.50 -1.70
N PRO A 38 -5.28 14.39 -1.20
CA PRO A 38 -5.04 13.74 0.08
C PRO A 38 -5.75 14.54 1.18
N LYS A 39 -6.76 13.94 1.81
CA LYS A 39 -7.37 14.47 3.02
C LYS A 39 -6.44 14.22 4.20
N LYS A 40 -6.42 15.12 5.19
CA LYS A 40 -5.69 14.88 6.45
C LYS A 40 -6.25 13.59 7.08
N LEU A 41 -5.36 12.63 7.36
CA LEU A 41 -5.70 11.38 8.03
C LEU A 41 -5.80 11.64 9.54
N SER A 42 -6.75 10.97 10.20
CA SER A 42 -6.78 10.93 11.67
C SER A 42 -5.62 10.08 12.20
N GLU A 43 -5.31 10.23 13.48
CA GLU A 43 -4.30 9.44 14.17
C GLU A 43 -4.58 7.93 14.08
N TYR A 44 -5.83 7.53 14.28
CA TYR A 44 -6.27 6.15 14.06
C TYR A 44 -6.05 5.69 12.61
N GLY A 45 -6.29 6.55 11.63
CA GLY A 45 -6.05 6.24 10.21
C GLY A 45 -4.57 5.96 9.92
N ILE A 46 -3.66 6.66 10.60
CA ILE A 46 -2.21 6.43 10.51
C ILE A 46 -1.85 5.09 11.15
N GLN A 47 -2.31 4.83 12.37
CA GLN A 47 -2.06 3.56 13.07
C GLN A 47 -2.57 2.35 12.28
N LEU A 48 -3.77 2.47 11.70
CA LEU A 48 -4.35 1.43 10.86
C LEU A 48 -3.48 1.17 9.63
N LYS A 49 -2.97 2.23 8.98
CA LYS A 49 -2.09 2.11 7.81
C LYS A 49 -0.80 1.37 8.16
N GLU A 50 -0.15 1.72 9.28
CA GLU A 50 1.06 1.02 9.74
C GLU A 50 0.79 -0.46 10.05
N LYS A 51 -0.34 -0.76 10.72
CA LYS A 51 -0.76 -2.15 10.95
C LYS A 51 -0.98 -2.92 9.64
N GLN A 52 -1.59 -2.28 8.64
CA GLN A 52 -1.82 -2.90 7.33
C GLN A 52 -0.52 -3.12 6.56
N LYS A 53 0.47 -2.23 6.68
CA LYS A 53 1.81 -2.44 6.10
C LYS A 53 2.45 -3.70 6.68
N ALA A 54 2.50 -3.81 8.00
CA ALA A 54 3.09 -4.96 8.68
C ALA A 54 2.38 -6.29 8.40
N LYS A 55 1.06 -6.26 8.16
CA LYS A 55 0.30 -7.45 7.77
C LYS A 55 0.55 -7.87 6.31
N PHE A 56 0.95 -6.93 5.46
CA PHE A 56 1.06 -7.13 4.02
C PHE A 56 2.47 -7.51 3.57
N ILE A 57 3.50 -7.01 4.26
CA ILE A 57 4.87 -7.51 4.20
C ILE A 57 4.89 -8.93 4.77
#